data_AF-A0A9E7D0E3-F1
#
_entry.id   AF-A0A9E7D0E3-F1
#
_cell.length_a   1.000
_cell.length_b   1.000
_cell.length_c   1.000
_cell.angle_alpha   90.00
_cell.angle_beta   90.00
_cell.angle_gamma   90.00
#
_symmetry.space_group_name_H-M   'P 1'
#
loop_
_entity.id
_entity.type
_entity.pdbx_description
1 polymer ?
#
loop_
_entity_poly.entity_id
_entity_poly.type
_entity_poly.pdbx_seq_one_letter_code
_entity_poly.pdbx_strand_id
1 'polypeptide(L)'
;MPRPRPGHRRNLAVQQAWIVFGGSADHAWQRLLRPGFRHCFAAIEDAAGWMVLELLSGRLLLARLSVPAGYDLPGFYRRAGLKPVGPFPLEEQTAGAPLRGVPLNCVSLCRAVLGPHAPFALTPAGLHRTLSTRIESRKKYLTEEWG
;
A
#
# COMPACT_ATOMS: atom_id res chain seq x y z
N MET A 1 -13.75 -28.86 24.68
CA MET A 1 -14.34 -27.95 23.68
C MET A 1 -13.30 -26.94 23.24
N PRO A 2 -12.99 -26.77 21.95
CA PRO A 2 -12.13 -25.69 21.50
C PRO A 2 -12.79 -24.34 21.82
N ARG A 3 -12.04 -23.43 22.43
CA ARG A 3 -12.51 -22.10 22.82
C ARG A 3 -12.84 -21.32 21.54
N PRO A 4 -14.05 -20.73 21.40
CA PRO A 4 -14.36 -19.89 20.25
C PRO A 4 -13.34 -18.75 20.22
N ARG A 5 -12.57 -18.66 19.13
CA ARG A 5 -11.69 -17.51 18.90
C ARG A 5 -12.59 -16.37 18.45
N PRO A 6 -12.68 -15.25 19.18
CA PRO A 6 -13.38 -14.09 18.68
C PRO A 6 -12.73 -13.68 17.34
N GLY A 7 -13.52 -13.77 16.28
CA GLY A 7 -13.12 -13.43 14.93
C GLY A 7 -14.22 -12.61 14.29
N HIS A 8 -13.86 -11.48 13.70
CA HIS A 8 -14.79 -10.69 12.90
C HIS A 8 -14.79 -11.25 11.48
N ARG A 9 -15.97 -11.36 10.87
CA ARG A 9 -16.05 -11.62 9.43
C ARG A 9 -15.41 -10.44 8.71
N ARG A 10 -14.30 -10.69 8.01
CA ARG A 10 -13.63 -9.69 7.19
C ARG A 10 -14.24 -9.75 5.79
N ASN A 11 -14.52 -8.60 5.21
CA ASN A 11 -14.97 -8.51 3.81
C ASN A 11 -13.83 -7.90 2.99
N LEU A 12 -12.90 -8.75 2.56
CA LEU A 12 -11.70 -8.35 1.82
C LEU A 12 -11.86 -8.55 0.31
N ALA A 13 -12.84 -9.36 -0.13
CA ALA A 13 -13.00 -9.82 -1.51
C ALA A 13 -13.21 -8.70 -2.55
N VAL A 14 -13.44 -7.46 -2.10
CA VAL A 14 -13.65 -6.29 -2.96
C VAL A 14 -12.65 -5.17 -2.71
N GLN A 15 -11.66 -5.38 -1.84
CA GLN A 15 -10.73 -4.33 -1.46
C GLN A 15 -9.50 -4.29 -2.38
N GLN A 16 -9.13 -3.09 -2.81
CA GLN A 16 -7.96 -2.85 -3.64
C GLN A 16 -7.05 -1.82 -2.98
N ALA A 17 -5.76 -2.15 -2.85
CA ALA A 17 -4.75 -1.27 -2.32
C ALA A 17 -3.97 -0.56 -3.43
N TRP A 18 -3.64 0.69 -3.16
CA TRP A 18 -2.69 1.51 -3.90
C TRP A 18 -1.62 1.98 -2.94
N ILE A 19 -0.35 1.76 -3.28
CA ILE A 19 0.77 2.32 -2.51
C ILE A 19 1.16 3.65 -3.14
N VAL A 20 1.07 4.72 -2.37
CA VAL A 20 1.29 6.08 -2.83
C VAL A 20 2.60 6.60 -2.31
N PHE A 21 3.47 7.05 -3.21
CA PHE A 21 4.80 7.57 -2.87
C PHE A 21 4.86 9.08 -3.05
N GLY A 22 5.52 9.76 -2.10
CA GLY A 22 5.65 11.21 -2.08
C GLY A 22 7.04 11.69 -1.66
N GLY A 23 7.32 12.97 -1.94
CA GLY A 23 8.60 13.63 -1.65
C GLY A 23 8.65 14.43 -0.35
N SER A 24 7.52 14.63 0.32
CA SER A 24 7.46 15.34 1.60
C SER A 24 8.27 14.61 2.66
N ALA A 25 9.08 15.36 3.40
CA ALA A 25 9.85 14.86 4.53
C ALA A 25 9.28 15.49 5.80
N ASP A 26 8.74 14.66 6.67
CA ASP A 26 8.32 15.02 8.02
C ASP A 26 9.52 15.12 8.97
N HIS A 27 10.66 14.51 8.61
CA HIS A 27 11.88 14.47 9.43
C HIS A 27 13.15 14.81 8.67
N ALA A 28 14.12 15.41 9.37
CA ALA A 28 15.42 15.77 8.80
C ALA A 28 16.19 14.57 8.21
N TRP A 29 16.14 13.39 8.87
CA TRP A 29 16.80 12.18 8.36
C TRP A 29 16.21 11.67 7.04
N GLN A 30 14.94 11.96 6.74
CA GLN A 30 14.32 11.59 5.47
C GLN A 30 14.90 12.39 4.30
N ARG A 31 15.65 13.48 4.54
CA ARG A 31 16.38 14.20 3.49
C ARG A 31 17.52 13.37 2.87
N LEU A 32 18.02 12.34 3.57
CA LEU A 32 18.97 11.36 3.00
C LEU A 32 18.29 10.42 1.99
N LEU A 33 16.95 10.30 2.01
CA LEU A 33 16.22 9.50 1.03
C LEU A 33 16.14 10.24 -0.31
N ARG A 34 16.05 9.46 -1.39
CA ARG A 34 15.94 9.98 -2.77
C ARG A 34 14.82 11.04 -2.85
N PRO A 35 15.11 12.24 -3.38
CA PRO A 35 14.08 13.27 -3.59
C PRO A 35 12.87 12.72 -4.35
N GLY A 36 11.67 13.08 -3.90
CA GLY A 36 10.41 12.55 -4.45
C GLY A 36 10.01 11.15 -3.97
N PHE A 37 10.78 10.54 -3.07
CA PHE A 37 10.52 9.23 -2.46
C PHE A 37 10.96 9.20 -0.99
N ARG A 38 10.37 10.07 -0.18
CA ARG A 38 10.68 10.23 1.24
C ARG A 38 9.60 9.64 2.16
N HIS A 39 8.40 9.44 1.63
CA HIS A 39 7.27 8.87 2.35
C HIS A 39 6.45 7.94 1.43
N CYS A 40 5.80 6.94 2.01
CA CYS A 40 4.77 6.16 1.34
C CYS A 40 3.63 5.75 2.28
N PHE A 41 2.40 5.73 1.77
CA PHE A 41 1.21 5.31 2.49
C PHE A 41 0.34 4.41 1.60
N ALA A 42 -0.69 3.78 2.19
CA ALA A 42 -1.64 2.95 1.46
C ALA A 42 -2.99 3.65 1.35
N ALA A 43 -3.55 3.70 0.14
CA ALA A 43 -4.94 4.02 -0.11
C ALA A 43 -5.68 2.73 -0.46
N ILE A 44 -6.81 2.48 0.19
CA ILE A 44 -7.60 1.26 0.04
C ILE A 44 -8.98 1.65 -0.47
N GLU A 45 -9.35 1.12 -1.62
CA GLU A 45 -10.68 1.24 -2.19
C GLU A 45 -11.53 0.02 -1.80
N ASP A 46 -12.77 0.26 -1.43
CA ASP A 46 -13.80 -0.75 -1.26
C ASP A 46 -15.12 -0.32 -1.89
N ALA A 47 -16.14 -1.19 -1.83
CA ALA A 47 -17.45 -0.91 -2.41
C ALA A 47 -18.11 0.38 -1.87
N ALA A 48 -17.70 0.85 -0.69
CA ALA A 48 -18.28 2.05 -0.10
C ALA A 48 -17.45 3.31 -0.40
N GLY A 49 -16.23 3.21 -0.96
CA GLY A 49 -15.30 4.33 -1.18
C GLY A 49 -13.87 4.10 -0.69
N TRP A 50 -13.19 5.17 -0.26
CA TRP A 50 -11.75 5.16 -0.01
C TRP A 50 -11.36 5.29 1.46
N MET A 51 -10.34 4.55 1.87
CA MET A 51 -9.63 4.70 3.13
C MET A 51 -8.14 4.99 2.89
N VAL A 52 -7.51 5.75 3.78
CA VAL A 52 -6.06 5.97 3.79
C VAL A 52 -5.49 5.42 5.08
N LEU A 53 -4.41 4.65 4.95
CA LEU A 53 -3.62 4.10 6.04
C LEU A 53 -2.21 4.66 5.96
N GLU A 54 -1.81 5.39 7.00
CA GLU A 54 -0.54 6.12 7.03
C GLU A 54 0.16 5.97 8.37
N LEU A 55 1.49 5.90 8.32
CA LEU A 55 2.35 6.00 9.50
C LEU A 55 2.88 7.41 9.60
N LEU A 56 2.17 8.23 10.38
CA LEU A 56 2.66 9.53 10.82
C LEU A 56 3.59 9.28 12.02
N SER A 57 4.56 10.16 12.25
CA SER A 57 5.58 10.07 13.30
C SER A 57 5.02 9.59 14.67
N GLY A 58 5.12 8.29 14.95
CA GLY A 58 4.63 7.67 16.20
C GLY A 58 3.13 7.30 16.23
N ARG A 59 2.38 7.47 15.14
CA ARG A 59 0.94 7.16 15.07
C ARG A 59 0.57 6.45 13.76
N LEU A 60 -0.11 5.31 13.88
CA LEU A 60 -0.83 4.70 12.77
C LEU A 60 -2.18 5.42 12.61
N LEU A 61 -2.39 6.04 11.47
CA LEU A 61 -3.63 6.71 11.09
C LEU A 61 -4.39 5.83 10.09
N LEU A 62 -5.67 5.60 10.38
CA LEU A 62 -6.64 5.08 9.43
C LEU A 62 -7.76 6.12 9.30
N ALA A 63 -8.01 6.60 8.08
CA ALA A 63 -9.03 7.61 7.82
C ALA A 63 -9.92 7.19 6.65
N ARG A 64 -11.24 7.32 6.82
CA ARG A 64 -12.20 7.25 5.72
C ARG A 64 -12.21 8.59 5.00
N LEU A 65 -12.10 8.58 3.68
CA LEU A 65 -12.18 9.81 2.89
C LEU A 65 -13.64 10.13 2.57
N SER A 66 -14.01 11.40 2.73
CA SER A 66 -15.32 11.94 2.35
C SER A 66 -15.37 12.24 0.85
N VAL A 67 -15.09 11.24 0.02
CA VAL A 67 -15.19 11.32 -1.45
C VAL A 67 -16.22 10.31 -1.95
N PRO A 68 -16.91 10.57 -3.08
CA PRO A 68 -17.87 9.62 -3.65
C PRO A 68 -17.22 8.27 -3.97
N ALA A 69 -18.03 7.19 -3.93
CA ALA A 69 -17.61 5.91 -4.47
C ALA A 69 -17.27 6.04 -5.97
N GLY A 70 -16.21 5.37 -6.43
CA GLY A 70 -15.71 5.49 -7.80
C GLY A 70 -14.90 6.77 -8.08
N TYR A 71 -14.65 7.62 -7.08
CA TYR A 71 -13.75 8.76 -7.25
C TYR A 71 -12.33 8.27 -7.65
N ASP A 72 -11.76 8.86 -8.71
CA ASP A 72 -10.40 8.57 -9.18
C ASP A 72 -9.33 9.17 -8.24
N LEU A 73 -9.19 8.55 -7.07
CA LEU A 73 -8.20 8.92 -6.07
C LEU A 73 -6.75 8.74 -6.58
N PRO A 74 -6.39 7.65 -7.29
CA PRO A 74 -5.07 7.52 -7.88
C PRO A 74 -4.75 8.66 -8.87
N GLY A 75 -5.68 9.03 -9.74
CA GLY A 75 -5.48 10.16 -10.66
C GLY A 75 -5.36 11.49 -9.92
N PHE A 76 -6.14 11.71 -8.85
CA PHE A 76 -5.97 12.86 -7.97
C PHE A 76 -4.55 12.93 -7.40
N TYR A 77 -4.02 11.83 -6.87
CA TYR A 77 -2.65 11.77 -6.36
C TYR A 77 -1.60 12.04 -7.44
N ARG A 78 -1.77 11.52 -8.66
CA ARG A 78 -0.87 11.83 -9.79
C ARG A 78 -0.84 13.32 -10.11
N ARG A 79 -2.01 13.97 -10.16
CA ARG A 79 -2.12 15.43 -10.39
C ARG A 79 -1.46 16.24 -9.28
N ALA A 80 -1.45 15.72 -8.05
CA ALA A 80 -0.74 16.30 -6.91
C ALA A 80 0.78 16.01 -6.90
N GLY A 81 1.33 15.38 -7.94
CA GLY A 81 2.76 15.04 -8.04
C GLY A 81 3.18 13.81 -7.23
N LEU A 82 2.22 13.06 -6.68
CA LEU A 82 2.45 11.78 -6.02
C LEU A 82 2.47 10.65 -7.04
N LYS A 83 2.99 9.49 -6.62
CA LYS A 83 3.16 8.32 -7.48
C LYS A 83 2.38 7.14 -6.90
N PRO A 84 1.09 6.98 -7.22
CA PRO A 84 0.32 5.80 -6.82
C PRO A 84 0.66 4.59 -7.69
N VAL A 85 0.86 3.44 -7.06
CA VAL A 85 1.17 2.16 -7.70
C VAL A 85 0.11 1.13 -7.25
N GLY A 86 -0.57 0.49 -8.21
CA GLY A 86 -1.71 -0.38 -7.97
C GLY A 86 -2.62 -0.49 -9.21
N PRO A 87 -3.83 -1.06 -9.07
CA PRO A 87 -4.36 -1.65 -7.85
C PRO A 87 -3.72 -3.00 -7.50
N PHE A 88 -3.68 -3.32 -6.21
CA PHE A 88 -3.32 -4.63 -5.68
C PHE A 88 -4.52 -5.23 -4.95
N PRO A 89 -4.95 -6.46 -5.26
CA PRO A 89 -6.03 -7.10 -4.51
C PRO A 89 -5.59 -7.32 -3.05
N LEU A 90 -6.47 -7.01 -2.11
CA LEU A 90 -6.30 -7.36 -0.71
C LEU A 90 -6.99 -8.71 -0.49
N GLU A 91 -6.19 -9.76 -0.34
CA GLU A 91 -6.69 -11.12 -0.13
C GLU A 91 -6.87 -11.42 1.37
N GLU A 92 -7.73 -12.40 1.66
CA GLU A 92 -7.87 -12.93 3.02
C GLU A 92 -6.50 -13.45 3.48
N GLN A 93 -6.03 -12.94 4.63
CA GLN A 93 -4.69 -13.25 5.07
C GLN A 93 -4.56 -14.72 5.46
N THR A 94 -3.81 -15.49 4.68
CA THR A 94 -3.14 -16.69 5.18
C THR A 94 -2.15 -16.26 6.24
N ALA A 95 -2.09 -16.95 7.39
CA ALA A 95 -1.16 -16.60 8.47
C ALA A 95 0.27 -16.47 7.91
N GLY A 96 0.80 -15.24 7.90
CA GLY A 96 2.15 -14.95 7.42
C GLY A 96 3.21 -15.13 8.51
N ALA A 97 4.47 -15.21 8.10
CA ALA A 97 5.59 -15.18 9.05
C ALA A 97 5.53 -13.89 9.89
N PRO A 98 5.75 -13.97 11.22
CA PRO A 98 5.64 -12.81 12.08
C PRO A 98 6.72 -11.79 11.71
N LEU A 99 6.37 -10.50 11.67
CA LEU A 99 7.28 -9.37 11.39
C LEU A 99 8.25 -9.09 12.56
N ARG A 100 8.84 -10.13 13.16
CA ARG A 100 9.75 -9.99 14.31
C ARG A 100 11.01 -9.22 13.88
N GLY A 101 11.33 -8.15 14.62
CA GLY A 101 12.52 -7.32 14.38
C GLY A 101 12.41 -6.36 13.19
N VAL A 102 11.27 -6.28 12.51
CA VAL A 102 11.06 -5.30 11.44
C VAL A 102 10.72 -3.95 12.08
N PRO A 103 11.49 -2.87 11.82
CA PRO A 103 11.16 -1.55 12.34
C PRO A 103 9.83 -1.09 11.78
N LEU A 104 8.95 -0.60 12.64
CA LEU A 104 7.66 -0.07 12.26
C LEU A 104 7.84 1.30 11.59
N ASN A 105 7.76 1.33 10.26
CA ASN A 105 7.88 2.53 9.44
C ASN A 105 6.92 2.49 8.22
N CYS A 106 6.87 3.57 7.46
CA CYS A 106 6.00 3.72 6.29
C CYS A 106 6.18 2.59 5.26
N VAL A 107 7.40 2.09 5.06
CA VAL A 107 7.72 0.99 4.14
C VAL A 107 7.22 -0.35 4.71
N SER A 108 7.47 -0.64 5.99
CA SER A 108 7.01 -1.88 6.63
C SER A 108 5.48 -1.93 6.70
N LEU A 109 4.81 -0.80 6.91
CA LEU A 109 3.35 -0.67 6.84
C LEU A 109 2.85 -1.06 5.46
N CYS A 110 3.36 -0.42 4.40
CA CYS A 110 2.92 -0.69 3.03
C CYS A 110 3.20 -2.15 2.63
N ARG A 111 4.32 -2.73 3.08
CA ARG A 111 4.62 -4.16 2.88
C ARG A 111 3.62 -5.06 3.63
N ALA A 112 3.22 -4.69 4.84
CA ALA A 112 2.22 -5.44 5.60
C ALA A 112 0.83 -5.39 4.93
N VAL A 113 0.46 -4.24 4.34
CA VAL A 113 -0.78 -4.10 3.55
C VAL A 113 -0.75 -5.00 2.32
N LEU A 114 0.38 -5.04 1.60
CA LEU A 114 0.57 -5.91 0.43
C LEU A 114 0.67 -7.41 0.77
N GLY A 115 0.83 -7.76 2.04
CA GLY A 115 0.83 -9.14 2.52
C GLY A 115 2.15 -9.91 2.28
N PRO A 116 2.11 -11.25 2.38
CA PRO A 116 3.32 -12.10 2.42
C PRO A 116 4.15 -12.07 1.13
N HIS A 117 3.55 -11.72 0.00
CA HIS A 117 4.23 -11.63 -1.30
C HIS A 117 4.79 -10.24 -1.59
N ALA A 118 4.68 -9.30 -0.64
CA ALA A 118 5.27 -7.97 -0.78
C ALA A 118 6.79 -8.07 -1.02
N PRO A 119 7.35 -7.31 -1.97
CA PRO A 119 8.79 -7.31 -2.17
C PRO A 119 9.51 -6.79 -0.93
N PHE A 120 10.70 -7.32 -0.68
CA PHE A 120 11.58 -6.76 0.33
C PHE A 120 12.05 -5.37 -0.11
N ALA A 121 11.88 -4.39 0.77
CA ALA A 121 12.37 -3.04 0.57
C ALA A 121 12.63 -2.38 1.94
N LEU A 122 13.66 -1.54 1.98
CA LEU A 122 14.03 -0.73 3.14
C LEU A 122 13.71 0.76 2.96
N THR A 123 13.50 1.20 1.72
CA THR A 123 13.24 2.60 1.40
C THR A 123 12.01 2.74 0.49
N PRO A 124 11.31 3.89 0.53
CA PRO A 124 10.18 4.14 -0.38
C PRO A 124 10.58 4.02 -1.86
N ALA A 125 11.77 4.51 -2.23
CA ALA A 125 12.28 4.40 -3.60
C ALA A 125 12.50 2.95 -4.04
N GLY A 126 13.05 2.11 -3.15
CA GLY A 126 13.25 0.68 -3.41
C GLY A 126 11.91 -0.03 -3.59
N LEU A 127 10.95 0.23 -2.71
CA LEU A 127 9.62 -0.36 -2.80
C LEU A 127 8.91 0.07 -4.09
N HIS A 128 8.92 1.37 -4.42
CA HIS A 128 8.33 1.88 -5.66
C HIS A 128 8.94 1.19 -6.88
N ARG A 129 10.28 1.13 -6.98
CA ARG A 129 10.95 0.50 -8.13
C ARG A 129 10.48 -0.93 -8.32
N THR A 130 10.50 -1.74 -7.26
CA THR A 130 10.13 -3.16 -7.39
C THR A 130 8.65 -3.35 -7.72
N LEU A 131 7.76 -2.54 -7.15
CA LEU A 131 6.33 -2.62 -7.44
C LEU A 131 6.01 -2.18 -8.88
N SER A 132 6.63 -1.09 -9.36
CA SER A 132 6.44 -0.61 -10.73
C SER A 132 6.89 -1.65 -11.76
N THR A 133 8.07 -2.25 -11.57
CA THR A 133 8.54 -3.34 -12.45
C THR A 133 7.58 -4.53 -12.47
N ARG A 134 7.05 -4.95 -11.30
CA ARG A 134 6.07 -6.05 -11.24
C ARG A 134 4.78 -5.73 -12.03
N ILE A 135 4.29 -4.50 -11.96
CA ILE A 135 3.10 -4.08 -12.73
C ILE A 135 3.41 -4.08 -14.23
N GLU A 136 4.54 -3.51 -14.63
CA GLU A 136 4.97 -3.47 -16.04
C GLU A 136 5.12 -4.88 -16.62
N SER A 137 5.80 -5.79 -15.91
CA SER A 137 5.95 -7.18 -16.34
C SER A 137 4.58 -7.86 -16.50
N ARG A 138 3.68 -7.71 -15.52
CA ARG A 138 2.32 -8.28 -15.61
C ARG A 138 1.53 -7.74 -16.80
N LYS A 139 1.64 -6.46 -17.13
CA LYS A 139 1.00 -5.88 -18.32
C LYS A 139 1.52 -6.52 -19.61
N LYS A 140 2.83 -6.74 -19.71
CA LYS A 140 3.46 -7.36 -20.88
C LYS A 140 2.92 -8.77 -21.13
N TYR A 141 2.83 -9.60 -20.09
CA TYR A 141 2.29 -10.96 -20.22
C TYR A 141 0.82 -10.97 -20.62
N LEU A 142 0.00 -10.02 -20.16
CA LEU A 142 -1.41 -9.93 -20.56
C LEU A 142 -1.59 -9.49 -22.02
N THR A 143 -0.63 -8.77 -22.61
CA THR A 143 -0.70 -8.35 -24.01
C THR A 143 -0.15 -9.39 -24.99
N GLU A 144 0.71 -10.31 -24.54
CA GLU A 144 1.30 -11.37 -25.38
C GLU A 144 0.36 -12.58 -25.55
N GLU A 145 -0.60 -12.80 -24.64
CA GLU A 145 -1.58 -13.90 -24.70
C GLU A 145 -2.74 -13.67 -25.71
N TRP A 146 -2.72 -12.58 -26.48
CA TRP A 146 -3.75 -12.21 -27.47
C TRP A 146 -3.15 -11.82 -28.84
N GLY A 147 -1.92 -12.24 -29.12
CA GLY A 147 -1.21 -12.00 -30.39
C GLY A 147 -1.15 -13.23 -31.28
#